data_AF-A0A8T3XGS7-F1
#
_entry.id   AF-A0A8T3XGS7-F1
#
_cell.length_a   1.000
_cell.length_b   1.000
_cell.length_c   1.000
_cell.angle_alpha   90.00
_cell.angle_beta   90.00
_cell.angle_gamma   90.00
#
_symmetry.space_group_name_H-M   'P 1'
#
loop_
_entity.id
_entity.type
_entity.pdbx_description
1 polymer ?
#
loop_
_entity_poly.entity_id
_entity_poly.type
_entity_poly.pdbx_seq_one_letter_code
_entity_poly.pdbx_strand_id
1 'polypeptide(L)' 'MDLVIDSNILFAALLKESGTSDILFKHTLYAPEFIFEEFKKYNDYLKGKTKRTEEDFNELFDHILLQ' A
#
# COMPACT_ATOMS: atom_id res chain seq x y z
N MET A 1 -8.61 10.92 10.72
CA MET A 1 -7.37 11.67 10.98
C MET A 1 -6.58 11.64 9.68
N ASP A 2 -6.01 12.77 9.28
CA ASP A 2 -5.20 12.86 8.07
C ASP A 2 -3.79 12.36 8.38
N LEU A 3 -3.33 11.31 7.69
CA LEU A 3 -2.00 10.73 7.90
C LEU A 3 -1.11 11.01 6.68
N VAL A 4 0.02 11.67 6.90
CA VAL A 4 1.08 11.74 5.88
C VAL A 4 1.97 10.51 6.05
N ILE A 5 2.15 9.73 4.99
CA ILE A 5 2.88 8.46 5.02
C ILE A 5 4.05 8.44 4.04
N ASP A 6 5.12 7.80 4.48
CA ASP A 6 6.29 7.48 3.67
C ASP A 6 6.00 6.27 2.76
N SER A 7 6.64 6.20 1.59
CA SER A 7 6.53 5.06 0.68
C SER A 7 6.89 3.74 1.34
N ASN A 8 7.88 3.73 2.25
CA ASN A 8 8.29 2.52 2.97
C ASN A 8 7.21 1.98 3.93
N ILE A 9 6.45 2.87 4.58
CA ILE A 9 5.34 2.47 5.46
C ILE A 9 4.23 1.83 4.62
N LEU A 10 3.94 2.40 3.45
CA LEU A 10 2.96 1.87 2.52
C LEU A 10 3.39 0.48 2.01
N PHE A 11 4.64 0.33 1.56
CA PHE A 11 5.19 -0.95 1.14
C PHE A 11 5.14 -2.00 2.25
N ALA A 12 5.50 -1.64 3.48
CA ALA A 12 5.43 -2.54 4.62
C ALA A 12 4.00 -3.03 4.88
N ALA A 13 3.01 -2.15 4.77
CA ALA A 13 1.60 -2.49 4.93
C ALA A 13 1.09 -3.43 3.83
N LEU A 14 1.53 -3.26 2.58
CA LEU A 14 1.15 -4.13 1.45
C LEU A 14 1.83 -5.50 1.45
N LEU A 15 2.98 -5.64 2.12
CA LEU A 15 3.71 -6.90 2.20
C LEU A 15 3.17 -7.86 3.27
N LYS A 16 2.61 -7.31 4.36
CA LYS A 16 2.14 -8.12 5.49
C LYS A 16 0.89 -7.54 6.14
N GLU A 17 -0.08 -8.38 6.44
CA GLU A 17 -1.17 -8.03 7.36
C GLU A 17 -0.59 -7.74 8.74
N SER A 18 -0.88 -6.54 9.24
CA SER A 18 -0.37 -6.06 10.52
C SER A 18 -1.29 -4.96 11.06
N GLY A 19 -1.14 -4.60 12.33
CA GLY A 19 -1.86 -3.44 12.88
C GLY A 19 -1.63 -2.16 12.07
N THR A 20 -0.52 -2.06 11.33
CA THR A 20 -0.25 -0.94 10.41
C THR A 20 -1.21 -0.94 9.21
N SER A 21 -1.53 -2.10 8.61
CA SER A 21 -2.51 -2.13 7.52
C SER A 21 -3.89 -1.68 8.01
N ASP A 22 -4.32 -2.16 9.18
CA ASP A 22 -5.63 -1.81 9.76
C ASP A 22 -5.79 -0.31 10.05
N ILE A 23 -4.70 0.36 10.43
CA ILE A 23 -4.67 1.81 10.67
C ILE A 23 -4.77 2.57 9.34
N LEU A 24 -4.06 2.12 8.31
CA LEU A 24 -4.06 2.75 7.00
C LEU A 24 -5.46 2.69 6.35
N PHE A 25 -6.20 1.59 6.50
CA PHE A 25 -7.55 1.45 5.95
C PHE A 25 -8.62 2.33 6.63
N LYS A 26 -8.36 2.83 7.84
CA LYS A 26 -9.35 3.59 8.64
C LYS A 26 -9.16 5.10 8.53
N HIS A 27 -8.19 5.56 7.77
CA HIS A 27 -7.78 6.96 7.72
C HIS A 27 -7.53 7.42 6.29
N THR A 28 -7.68 8.72 6.05
CA THR A 28 -7.29 9.35 4.79
C THR A 28 -5.78 9.50 4.77
N LEU A 29 -5.16 9.01 3.71
CA LEU A 29 -3.71 8.93 3.56
C LEU A 29 -3.24 9.97 2.54
N TYR A 30 -2.15 10.65 2.87
CA TYR A 30 -1.48 11.59 1.99
C TYR A 30 -0.06 11.12 1.77
N ALA A 31 0.32 11.01 0.50
CA ALA A 31 1.68 10.69 0.09
C ALA A 31 2.05 11.54 -1.13
N PRO A 32 3.35 11.80 -1.34
CA PRO A 32 3.81 12.40 -2.58
C PRO A 32 3.48 11.53 -3.81
N GLU A 33 3.13 12.14 -4.95
CA GLU A 33 2.77 11.41 -6.19
C GLU A 33 3.84 10.42 -6.67
N PHE A 34 5.12 10.66 -6.39
CA PHE A 34 6.21 9.76 -6.79
C PHE A 34 6.04 8.34 -6.22
N ILE A 35 5.26 8.19 -5.13
CA ILE A 35 4.96 6.89 -4.56
C ILE A 35 4.31 5.97 -5.59
N PHE A 36 3.49 6.50 -6.49
CA PHE A 36 2.83 5.72 -7.54
C PHE A 36 3.84 5.18 -8.57
N GLU A 37 4.90 5.95 -8.87
CA GLU A 37 5.97 5.49 -9.75
C GLU A 37 6.80 4.40 -9.10
N GLU A 38 7.17 4.56 -7.82
CA GLU A 38 7.85 3.50 -7.07
C GLU A 38 6.97 2.24 -6.98
N PHE A 39 5.68 2.40 -6.75
CA PHE A 39 4.74 1.27 -6.70
C PHE A 39 4.69 0.50 -8.00
N LYS A 40 4.56 1.19 -9.13
CA LYS A 40 4.59 0.53 -10.45
C LYS A 40 5.92 -0.18 -10.68
N LYS A 41 7.03 0.42 -10.28
CA LYS A 41 8.38 -0.16 -10.42
C LYS A 41 8.55 -1.43 -9.58
N TYR A 42 7.97 -1.47 -8.38
CA TYR A 42 8.11 -2.59 -7.46
C TYR A 42 6.92 -3.55 -7.45
N ASN A 43 5.90 -3.36 -8.30
CA ASN A 43 4.67 -4.15 -8.28
C ASN A 43 4.93 -5.66 -8.34
N ASP A 44 5.70 -6.12 -9.32
CA ASP A 44 6.04 -7.54 -9.49
C ASP A 44 6.83 -8.09 -8.31
N TYR A 45 7.71 -7.26 -7.74
CA TYR A 45 8.48 -7.61 -6.55
C TYR A 45 7.59 -7.73 -5.31
N LEU A 46 6.63 -6.82 -5.14
CA LEU A 46 5.69 -6.82 -4.02
C LEU A 46 4.73 -8.00 -4.11
N LYS A 47 4.21 -8.30 -5.30
CA LYS A 47 3.40 -9.50 -5.57
C LYS A 47 4.15 -10.79 -5.24
N GLY A 48 5.45 -10.87 -5.56
CA GLY A 48 6.30 -12.01 -5.22
C GLY A 48 6.66 -12.15 -3.73
N LYS A 49 6.53 -11.08 -2.94
CA LYS A 49 6.88 -11.05 -1.51
C LYS A 49 5.70 -10.98 -0.56
N THR A 50 4.53 -10.56 -1.04
CA THR A 50 3.35 -10.46 -0.19
C THR A 50 2.88 -11.84 0.25
N LYS A 51 2.38 -11.93 1.47
CA LYS A 51 1.70 -13.15 1.96
C LYS A 51 0.19 -13.13 1.66
N ARG A 52 -0.28 -12.06 1.03
CA ARG A 52 -1.68 -11.88 0.65
C ARG A 52 -2.01 -12.69 -0.59
N THR A 53 -3.30 -12.96 -0.80
CA THR A 53 -3.77 -13.45 -2.09
C THR A 53 -3.60 -12.37 -3.14
N GLU A 54 -3.62 -12.77 -4.42
CA GLU A 54 -3.54 -11.80 -5.51
C GLU A 54 -4.75 -10.86 -5.53
N GLU A 55 -5.93 -11.37 -5.16
CA GLU A 55 -7.16 -10.58 -5.00
C GLU A 55 -7.01 -9.53 -3.90
N ASP A 56 -6.61 -9.91 -2.68
CA ASP A 56 -6.43 -8.97 -1.57
C ASP A 56 -5.39 -7.89 -1.90
N PHE A 57 -4.33 -8.27 -2.62
CA PHE A 57 -3.31 -7.32 -3.06
C PHE A 57 -3.87 -6.32 -4.09
N ASN A 58 -4.66 -6.80 -5.06
CA ASN A 58 -5.24 -5.94 -6.09
C ASN A 58 -6.32 -5.01 -5.49
N GLU A 59 -7.17 -5.49 -4.57
CA GLU A 59 -8.13 -4.63 -3.87
C GLU A 59 -7.43 -3.52 -3.09
N LEU A 60 -6.34 -3.87 -2.40
CA LEU A 60 -5.52 -2.91 -1.68
C LEU A 60 -4.89 -1.88 -2.62
N PHE A 61 -4.40 -2.34 -3.76
CA PHE A 61 -3.78 -1.51 -4.79
C PHE A 61 -4.77 -0.51 -5.39
N ASP A 62 -5.96 -0.98 -5.75
CA ASP A 62 -7.02 -0.13 -6.31
C ASP A 62 -7.48 0.92 -5.30
N HIS A 63 -7.58 0.56 -4.03
CA HIS A 63 -7.90 1.51 -2.95
C HIS A 63 -6.88 2.63 -2.77
N ILE A 64 -5.60 2.38 -3.09
CA ILE A 64 -4.52 3.36 -2.93
C ILE A 64 -4.40 4.25 -4.18
N LEU A 65 -4.63 3.70 -5.38
CA LEU A 65 -4.41 4.39 -6.66
C LEU A 65 -5.61 5.16 -7.22
N LEU A 66 -6.83 4.83 -6.77
CA LEU A 66 -8.06 5.46 -7.25
C LEU A 66 -8.64 6.51 -6.28
N GLN A 67 -7.89 6.89 -5.24
CA GLN A 67 -8.24 8.01 -4.35
C GLN A 67 -7.64 9.34 -4.80
#